data_AF-A0A8H5BYP7-F1
#
_entry.id   AF-A0A8H5BYP7-F1
#
_cell.length_a   1.000
_cell.length_b   1.000
_cell.length_c   1.000
_cell.angle_alpha   90.00
_cell.angle_beta   90.00
_cell.angle_gamma   90.00
#
_symmetry.space_group_name_H-M   'P 1'
#
loop_
_entity.id
_entity.type
_entity.pdbx_description
1 polymer ?
#
loop_
_entity_poly.entity_id
_entity_poly.type
_entity_poly.pdbx_seq_one_letter_code
_entity_poly.pdbx_strand_id
1 'polypeptide(L)'
;MRPILYILTLLTLTFTTVLAYPASQPETDSKFTPSRTTTGRLLKNAERLSLGLPLLPPRHLFSPTRALLRDATPSGGSVPPTVYTGGFATFYSQGGNYGACGQLHSDNELVAAIDQTHYGTDFTVPSPECGKRVKITNGYNGRSVTVTIVDVCPTCPNGNSIGLSTGAFQQIAELGDGMVPITWNYL
;
A
#
# COMPACT_ATOMS: atom_id res chain seq x y z
N MET A 1 -53.24 1.40 -56.78
CA MET A 1 -52.21 2.35 -56.30
C MET A 1 -51.24 1.59 -55.39
N ARG A 2 -49.98 2.05 -55.30
CA ARG A 2 -48.98 1.65 -54.26
C ARG A 2 -49.05 2.67 -53.10
N PRO A 3 -48.39 2.44 -51.94
CA PRO A 3 -48.06 1.18 -51.27
C PRO A 3 -48.46 1.17 -49.76
N ILE A 4 -48.45 0.00 -49.11
CA ILE A 4 -48.23 -0.12 -47.65
C ILE A 4 -47.17 -1.21 -47.43
N LEU A 5 -45.90 -0.80 -47.36
CA LEU A 5 -44.74 -1.69 -47.17
C LEU A 5 -43.63 -0.92 -46.44
N TYR A 6 -43.92 -0.43 -45.22
CA TYR A 6 -43.04 0.51 -44.50
C TYR A 6 -43.05 0.39 -42.96
N ILE A 7 -43.52 -0.74 -42.41
CA ILE A 7 -43.59 -0.96 -40.94
C ILE A 7 -42.86 -2.25 -40.52
N LEU A 8 -41.74 -2.59 -41.20
CA LEU A 8 -40.90 -3.74 -40.84
C LEU A 8 -39.39 -3.51 -41.04
N THR A 9 -38.96 -2.24 -41.00
CA THR A 9 -37.55 -1.82 -41.25
C THR A 9 -37.00 -0.89 -40.17
N LEU A 10 -37.51 -0.98 -38.93
CA LEU A 10 -37.05 -0.20 -37.77
C LEU A 10 -36.26 -1.04 -36.74
N LEU A 11 -35.82 -2.24 -37.12
CA LEU A 11 -35.09 -3.17 -36.25
C LEU A 11 -33.75 -3.59 -36.88
N THR A 12 -32.83 -2.64 -37.12
CA THR A 12 -31.44 -2.97 -37.54
C THR A 12 -30.39 -1.83 -37.47
N LEU A 13 -30.70 -0.64 -36.92
CA LEU A 13 -29.86 0.57 -37.15
C LEU A 13 -29.52 1.42 -35.91
N THR A 14 -28.81 0.82 -34.94
CA THR A 14 -27.94 1.53 -33.97
C THR A 14 -26.65 0.75 -33.68
N PHE A 15 -26.03 0.19 -34.73
CA PHE A 15 -24.71 -0.43 -34.62
C PHE A 15 -23.61 0.64 -34.48
N THR A 16 -22.70 0.43 -33.53
CA THR A 16 -21.32 0.97 -33.48
C THR A 16 -21.11 2.46 -33.78
N THR A 17 -21.04 3.27 -32.72
CA THR A 17 -20.10 4.40 -32.63
C THR A 17 -19.00 4.07 -31.62
N VAL A 18 -18.10 3.15 -32.01
CA VAL A 18 -16.84 2.96 -31.29
C VAL A 18 -15.97 4.17 -31.57
N LEU A 19 -15.87 5.09 -30.62
CA LEU A 19 -14.93 6.21 -30.69
C LEU A 19 -13.51 5.66 -30.46
N ALA A 20 -12.84 5.34 -31.57
CA ALA A 20 -11.44 4.97 -31.57
C ALA A 20 -10.59 6.15 -31.08
N TYR A 21 -10.18 6.11 -29.81
CA TYR A 21 -9.19 7.03 -29.28
C TYR A 21 -7.85 6.77 -29.96
N PRO A 22 -7.21 7.77 -30.59
CA PRO A 22 -5.93 7.58 -31.26
C PRO A 22 -4.82 7.34 -30.23
N ALA A 23 -4.02 6.30 -30.45
CA ALA A 23 -2.85 6.01 -29.63
C ALA A 23 -1.74 7.06 -29.89
N SER A 24 -1.51 7.97 -28.94
CA SER A 24 -0.36 8.87 -28.97
C SER A 24 0.94 8.09 -28.79
N GLN A 25 1.94 8.43 -29.63
CA GLN A 25 3.26 7.81 -29.63
C GLN A 25 4.10 8.24 -28.42
N PRO A 26 5.14 7.47 -28.03
CA PRO A 26 6.03 7.84 -26.93
C PRO A 26 6.99 8.97 -27.35
N GLU A 27 7.15 9.97 -26.50
CA GLU A 27 8.23 10.96 -26.65
C GLU A 27 9.52 10.49 -25.95
N THR A 28 10.65 10.69 -26.62
CA THR A 28 11.97 10.22 -26.20
C THR A 28 12.82 11.33 -25.60
N ASP A 29 13.65 10.95 -24.61
CA ASP A 29 14.85 11.68 -24.16
C ASP A 29 14.70 13.16 -23.76
N SER A 30 14.77 13.42 -22.45
CA SER A 30 15.47 14.61 -21.97
C SER A 30 16.26 14.34 -20.70
N LYS A 31 17.55 14.66 -20.76
CA LYS A 31 18.59 14.23 -19.83
C LYS A 31 19.07 15.42 -19.02
N PHE A 32 18.59 15.58 -17.78
CA PHE A 32 19.03 16.66 -16.89
C PHE A 32 19.77 16.14 -15.65
N THR A 33 20.91 16.76 -15.35
CA THR A 33 21.87 16.32 -14.33
C THR A 33 21.58 16.86 -12.93
N PRO A 34 21.96 16.13 -11.86
CA PRO A 34 21.86 16.64 -10.49
C PRO A 34 22.84 17.80 -10.26
N SER A 35 22.32 18.96 -9.88
CA SER A 35 23.16 20.12 -9.53
C SER A 35 23.55 20.11 -8.06
N ARG A 36 24.84 20.38 -7.79
CA ARG A 36 25.50 20.19 -6.49
C ARG A 36 25.77 21.54 -5.83
N THR A 37 24.93 21.95 -4.88
CA THR A 37 25.20 23.16 -4.07
C THR A 37 26.39 22.93 -3.14
N THR A 38 27.40 23.80 -3.17
CA THR A 38 28.58 23.70 -2.28
C THR A 38 29.20 25.07 -2.00
N THR A 39 28.83 25.68 -0.87
CA THR A 39 29.52 26.78 -0.17
C THR A 39 28.88 26.96 1.22
N GLY A 40 29.60 27.14 2.33
CA GLY A 40 31.04 27.02 2.57
C GLY A 40 31.52 27.72 3.87
N ARG A 41 32.82 27.57 4.18
CA ARG A 41 33.65 28.51 4.99
C ARG A 41 33.56 28.53 6.53
N LEU A 42 34.08 27.47 7.15
CA LEU A 42 35.36 27.50 7.91
C LEU A 42 35.76 28.80 8.67
N LEU A 43 35.71 28.75 10.01
CA LEU A 43 36.63 29.43 10.96
C LEU A 43 36.92 28.42 12.09
N LYS A 44 38.14 27.90 12.26
CA LYS A 44 39.39 28.46 12.83
C LYS A 44 39.49 28.34 14.37
N ASN A 45 40.39 27.43 14.76
CA ASN A 45 40.68 26.90 16.10
C ASN A 45 41.30 27.91 17.09
N ALA A 46 41.22 27.58 18.39
CA ALA A 46 42.20 27.97 19.41
C ALA A 46 42.39 26.86 20.47
N GLU A 47 43.65 26.43 20.64
CA GLU A 47 44.43 26.06 21.85
C GLU A 47 43.75 25.32 23.04
N ARG A 48 44.25 24.18 23.57
CA ARG A 48 45.50 23.96 24.38
C ARG A 48 45.54 24.85 25.64
N LEU A 49 45.86 24.40 26.87
CA LEU A 49 46.40 23.14 27.46
C LEU A 49 45.92 23.09 28.97
N SER A 50 46.22 22.21 29.95
CA SER A 50 47.12 21.03 30.15
C SER A 50 46.72 20.22 31.41
N LEU A 51 47.20 18.97 31.52
CA LEU A 51 47.58 18.20 32.74
C LEU A 51 46.57 17.98 33.91
N GLY A 52 46.45 16.72 34.38
CA GLY A 52 45.77 16.40 35.65
C GLY A 52 45.45 14.91 35.89
N LEU A 53 46.47 14.07 36.11
CA LEU A 53 46.27 12.67 36.57
C LEU A 53 46.44 12.58 38.09
N PRO A 54 45.57 11.84 38.81
CA PRO A 54 46.12 10.85 39.76
C PRO A 54 45.30 9.56 39.95
N LEU A 55 46.04 8.43 40.00
CA LEU A 55 45.94 7.31 40.96
C LEU A 55 44.57 6.62 41.28
N LEU A 56 44.51 5.32 40.97
CA LEU A 56 43.79 4.26 41.72
C LEU A 56 44.34 4.15 43.16
N PRO A 57 43.67 3.53 44.18
CA PRO A 57 42.80 2.32 44.14
C PRO A 57 41.54 2.46 45.05
N PRO A 58 40.80 1.41 45.53
CA PRO A 58 40.92 -0.04 45.31
C PRO A 58 39.63 -0.77 44.86
N ARG A 59 39.77 -2.09 44.66
CA ARG A 59 38.66 -3.00 44.31
C ARG A 59 37.78 -3.28 45.52
N HIS A 60 36.52 -2.87 45.50
CA HIS A 60 35.52 -3.36 46.46
C HIS A 60 34.88 -4.65 45.95
N LEU A 61 35.19 -5.75 46.65
CA LEU A 61 34.51 -7.04 46.50
C LEU A 61 33.11 -6.96 47.13
N PHE A 62 32.09 -6.66 46.33
CA PHE A 62 30.71 -6.91 46.70
C PHE A 62 30.14 -8.06 45.87
N SER A 63 29.83 -9.16 46.57
CA SER A 63 29.28 -10.37 45.97
C SER A 63 27.80 -10.14 45.61
N PRO A 64 27.38 -10.34 44.36
CA PRO A 64 25.96 -10.49 44.05
C PRO A 64 25.52 -11.86 44.58
N THR A 65 24.92 -11.87 45.77
CA THR A 65 24.31 -13.09 46.35
C THR A 65 23.37 -13.69 45.31
N ARG A 66 23.64 -14.94 44.92
CA ARG A 66 23.06 -15.61 43.75
C ARG A 66 21.59 -15.97 43.97
N ALA A 67 20.72 -14.96 43.99
CA ALA A 67 19.29 -15.12 43.99
C ALA A 67 18.87 -15.80 42.68
N LEU A 68 18.62 -17.11 42.73
CA LEU A 68 18.00 -17.85 41.64
C LEU A 68 16.49 -17.54 41.59
N LEU A 69 16.18 -16.27 41.35
CA LEU A 69 14.89 -15.90 40.79
C LEU A 69 14.80 -16.58 39.43
N ARG A 70 13.96 -17.60 39.36
CA ARG A 70 13.55 -18.18 38.09
C ARG A 70 12.61 -17.17 37.46
N ASP A 71 13.14 -16.30 36.60
CA ASP A 71 12.31 -15.54 35.67
C ASP A 71 11.48 -16.55 34.88
N ALA A 72 10.21 -16.66 35.24
CA ALA A 72 9.24 -17.42 34.48
C ALA A 72 9.07 -16.68 33.16
N THR A 73 9.78 -17.12 32.13
CA THR A 73 9.67 -16.58 30.77
C THR A 73 8.18 -16.47 30.44
N PRO A 74 7.65 -15.26 30.19
CA PRO A 74 6.25 -15.12 29.80
C PRO A 74 6.10 -15.91 28.51
N SER A 75 5.40 -17.03 28.58
CA SER A 75 5.02 -17.81 27.41
C SER A 75 3.99 -16.98 26.67
N GLY A 76 4.50 -16.07 25.83
CA GLY A 76 3.72 -15.09 25.08
C GLY A 76 2.79 -15.82 24.13
N GLY A 77 1.61 -16.18 24.62
CA GLY A 77 0.58 -16.82 23.83
C GLY A 77 0.26 -15.92 22.64
N SER A 78 0.62 -16.38 21.44
CA SER A 78 0.39 -15.67 20.20
C SER A 78 -1.11 -15.51 20.01
N VAL A 79 -1.64 -14.33 20.35
CA VAL A 79 -3.03 -13.96 20.05
C VAL A 79 -3.20 -14.10 18.53
N PRO A 80 -4.13 -14.94 18.05
CA PRO A 80 -4.31 -15.11 16.61
C PRO A 80 -4.75 -13.77 15.99
N PRO A 81 -4.24 -13.43 14.79
CA PRO A 81 -4.60 -12.18 14.13
C PRO A 81 -6.10 -12.13 13.85
N THR A 82 -6.70 -10.95 13.98
CA THR A 82 -8.11 -10.74 13.63
C THR A 82 -8.28 -10.90 12.12
N VAL A 83 -9.16 -11.83 11.71
CA VAL A 83 -9.45 -12.12 10.30
C VAL A 83 -10.79 -11.49 9.92
N TYR A 84 -10.74 -10.60 8.93
CA TYR A 84 -11.89 -9.97 8.29
C TYR A 84 -12.41 -10.90 7.18
N THR A 85 -13.74 -11.01 7.06
CA THR A 85 -14.41 -12.01 6.19
C THR A 85 -15.64 -11.39 5.51
N GLY A 86 -16.13 -12.02 4.44
CA GLY A 86 -17.27 -11.51 3.66
C GLY A 86 -16.95 -10.27 2.81
N GLY A 87 -15.67 -9.90 2.71
CA GLY A 87 -15.18 -8.87 1.79
C GLY A 87 -14.92 -9.41 0.39
N PHE A 88 -14.75 -8.50 -0.56
CA PHE A 88 -14.36 -8.80 -1.93
C PHE A 88 -13.08 -8.05 -2.30
N ALA A 89 -12.21 -8.69 -3.09
CA ALA A 89 -11.18 -7.97 -3.85
C ALA A 89 -11.74 -7.57 -5.21
N THR A 90 -11.50 -6.33 -5.60
CA THR A 90 -11.58 -5.83 -6.98
C THR A 90 -10.18 -5.33 -7.40
N PHE A 91 -10.01 -4.80 -8.62
CA PHE A 91 -8.75 -4.17 -9.00
C PHE A 91 -8.89 -2.75 -9.57
N TYR A 92 -7.82 -1.96 -9.47
CA TYR A 92 -7.72 -0.61 -10.00
C TYR A 92 -6.31 -0.31 -10.57
N SER A 93 -6.20 0.87 -11.18
CA SER A 93 -4.97 1.52 -11.63
C SER A 93 -4.93 2.90 -10.97
N GLN A 94 -3.76 3.30 -10.44
CA GLN A 94 -3.50 4.67 -9.99
C GLN A 94 -3.26 5.60 -11.18
N GLY A 95 -2.81 5.08 -12.32
CA GLY A 95 -2.67 5.84 -13.57
C GLY A 95 -1.71 7.04 -13.48
N GLY A 96 -0.75 6.99 -12.54
CA GLY A 96 0.16 8.11 -12.27
C GLY A 96 -0.34 9.14 -11.25
N ASN A 97 -1.46 8.90 -10.58
CA ASN A 97 -2.02 9.78 -9.55
C ASN A 97 -1.58 9.35 -8.13
N TYR A 98 -1.61 10.30 -7.20
CA TYR A 98 -1.39 10.03 -5.78
C TYR A 98 -2.64 9.38 -5.16
N GLY A 99 -2.45 8.31 -4.38
CA GLY A 99 -3.51 7.77 -3.51
C GLY A 99 -3.73 8.67 -2.28
N ALA A 100 -4.83 8.46 -1.55
CA ALA A 100 -5.21 9.27 -0.38
C ALA A 100 -4.16 9.29 0.75
N CYS A 101 -3.26 8.29 0.83
CA CYS A 101 -2.11 8.31 1.74
C CYS A 101 -0.98 9.28 1.31
N GLY A 102 -1.17 10.06 0.23
CA GLY A 102 -0.26 11.12 -0.22
C GLY A 102 1.01 10.61 -0.92
N GLN A 103 1.02 9.37 -1.39
CA GLN A 103 2.15 8.76 -2.12
C GLN A 103 1.72 8.27 -3.51
N LEU A 104 2.71 8.21 -4.42
CA LEU A 104 2.55 7.69 -5.77
C LEU A 104 3.12 6.27 -5.82
N HIS A 105 2.30 5.30 -6.24
CA HIS A 105 2.71 3.91 -6.45
C HIS A 105 2.47 3.50 -7.90
N SER A 106 3.06 2.38 -8.32
CA SER A 106 2.82 1.84 -9.67
C SER A 106 1.69 0.80 -9.66
N ASP A 107 0.95 0.70 -10.76
CA ASP A 107 -0.15 -0.28 -10.92
C ASP A 107 0.29 -1.75 -10.75
N ASN A 108 1.60 -2.01 -10.83
CA ASN A 108 2.22 -3.33 -10.67
C ASN A 108 2.82 -3.56 -9.27
N GLU A 109 2.84 -2.54 -8.41
CA GLU A 109 3.33 -2.66 -7.02
C GLU A 109 2.32 -3.43 -6.17
N LEU A 110 2.75 -4.06 -5.07
CA LEU A 110 1.83 -4.82 -4.21
C LEU A 110 1.13 -3.90 -3.20
N VAL A 111 0.19 -3.09 -3.70
CA VAL A 111 -0.53 -2.05 -2.92
C VAL A 111 -2.05 -2.17 -3.01
N ALA A 112 -2.75 -1.55 -2.05
CA ALA A 112 -4.20 -1.65 -1.90
C ALA A 112 -4.88 -0.36 -1.43
N ALA A 113 -6.14 -0.22 -1.83
CA ALA A 113 -7.11 0.77 -1.39
C ALA A 113 -8.13 0.09 -0.45
N ILE A 114 -8.31 0.61 0.76
CA ILE A 114 -9.27 0.04 1.75
C ILE A 114 -10.59 0.81 1.76
N ASP A 115 -11.70 0.14 2.12
CA ASP A 115 -12.99 0.82 2.25
C ASP A 115 -12.94 2.02 3.23
N GLN A 116 -13.73 3.05 2.92
CA GLN A 116 -13.86 4.28 3.72
C GLN A 116 -14.22 4.04 5.20
N THR A 117 -14.92 2.96 5.55
CA THR A 117 -15.25 2.60 6.94
C THR A 117 -14.02 2.16 7.76
N HIS A 118 -12.93 1.75 7.11
CA HIS A 118 -11.63 1.55 7.74
C HIS A 118 -10.71 2.78 7.58
N TYR A 119 -10.77 3.47 6.43
CA TYR A 119 -9.92 4.63 6.17
C TYR A 119 -10.25 5.85 7.05
N GLY A 120 -11.54 6.16 7.22
CA GLY A 120 -12.05 7.41 7.78
C GLY A 120 -12.83 8.24 6.75
N THR A 121 -13.49 9.31 7.20
CA THR A 121 -14.43 10.11 6.38
C THR A 121 -13.83 11.34 5.71
N ASP A 122 -12.56 11.66 5.96
CA ASP A 122 -11.82 12.73 5.29
C ASP A 122 -10.68 12.10 4.48
N PHE A 123 -10.79 12.17 3.15
CA PHE A 123 -9.81 11.60 2.22
C PHE A 123 -8.65 12.58 1.90
N THR A 124 -8.69 13.82 2.42
CA THR A 124 -7.61 14.80 2.26
C THR A 124 -6.48 14.63 3.28
N VAL A 125 -6.74 13.85 4.33
CA VAL A 125 -5.78 13.51 5.39
C VAL A 125 -5.39 12.03 5.27
N PRO A 126 -4.09 11.68 5.30
CA PRO A 126 -3.65 10.29 5.37
C PRO A 126 -4.22 9.58 6.61
N SER A 127 -4.91 8.46 6.38
CA SER A 127 -5.47 7.61 7.44
C SER A 127 -4.38 7.02 8.35
N PRO A 128 -4.68 6.74 9.64
CA PRO A 128 -3.83 5.88 10.47
C PRO A 128 -3.58 4.47 9.89
N GLU A 129 -4.38 4.02 8.92
CA GLU A 129 -4.19 2.75 8.21
C GLU A 129 -3.13 2.82 7.10
N CYS A 130 -2.73 4.02 6.67
CA CYS A 130 -1.72 4.22 5.64
C CYS A 130 -0.37 3.60 6.00
N GLY A 131 0.24 2.87 5.06
CA GLY A 131 1.51 2.18 5.25
C GLY A 131 1.43 0.89 6.07
N LYS A 132 0.29 0.56 6.68
CA LYS A 132 0.08 -0.77 7.26
C LYS A 132 0.05 -1.83 6.17
N ARG A 133 0.33 -3.08 6.55
CA ARG A 133 0.32 -4.23 5.63
C ARG A 133 -0.78 -5.20 6.01
N VAL A 134 -1.43 -5.75 5.01
CA VAL A 134 -2.45 -6.81 5.17
C VAL A 134 -2.07 -8.01 4.32
N LYS A 135 -2.33 -9.21 4.84
CA LYS A 135 -2.38 -10.43 4.04
C LYS A 135 -3.82 -10.66 3.61
N ILE A 136 -4.03 -10.83 2.31
CA ILE A 136 -5.32 -11.09 1.67
C ILE A 136 -5.28 -12.50 1.07
N THR A 137 -6.39 -13.25 1.13
CA THR A 137 -6.51 -14.60 0.58
C THR A 137 -7.82 -14.75 -0.19
N ASN A 138 -7.75 -15.24 -1.44
CA ASN A 138 -8.92 -15.48 -2.28
C ASN A 138 -9.67 -16.73 -1.82
N GLY A 139 -10.98 -16.59 -1.55
CA GLY A 139 -11.85 -17.65 -1.06
C GLY A 139 -12.19 -18.76 -2.05
N TYR A 140 -11.95 -18.57 -3.35
CA TYR A 140 -12.17 -19.60 -4.38
C TYR A 140 -10.97 -20.53 -4.57
N ASN A 141 -9.74 -20.00 -4.50
CA ASN A 141 -8.53 -20.76 -4.88
C ASN A 141 -7.43 -20.80 -3.81
N GLY A 142 -7.61 -20.15 -2.65
CA GLY A 142 -6.66 -20.16 -1.54
C GLY A 142 -5.34 -19.41 -1.79
N ARG A 143 -5.15 -18.75 -2.94
CA ARG A 143 -3.97 -17.91 -3.21
C ARG A 143 -4.00 -16.69 -2.29
N SER A 144 -2.83 -16.33 -1.75
CA SER A 144 -2.66 -15.13 -0.92
C SER A 144 -1.70 -14.12 -1.53
N VAL A 145 -1.91 -12.85 -1.19
CA VAL A 145 -0.97 -11.75 -1.43
C VAL A 145 -0.80 -10.93 -0.15
N THR A 146 0.38 -10.35 0.05
CA THR A 146 0.60 -9.35 1.11
C THR A 146 0.83 -7.99 0.45
N VAL A 147 0.01 -7.01 0.83
CA VAL A 147 -0.01 -5.67 0.23
C VAL A 147 0.14 -4.58 1.29
N THR A 148 0.59 -3.40 0.86
CA THR A 148 0.60 -2.18 1.66
C THR A 148 -0.65 -1.35 1.38
N ILE A 149 -1.26 -0.76 2.42
CA ILE A 149 -2.39 0.17 2.28
C ILE A 149 -1.86 1.55 1.90
N VAL A 150 -2.33 2.08 0.77
CA VAL A 150 -1.82 3.36 0.19
C VAL A 150 -2.94 4.30 -0.27
N ASP A 151 -4.20 3.87 -0.21
CA ASP A 151 -5.33 4.62 -0.76
C ASP A 151 -6.67 4.24 -0.08
N VAL A 152 -7.72 4.97 -0.43
CA VAL A 152 -9.11 4.72 -0.01
C VAL A 152 -9.97 4.23 -1.18
N CYS A 153 -10.95 3.40 -0.89
CA CYS A 153 -11.91 2.82 -1.83
C CYS A 153 -13.34 3.24 -1.43
N PRO A 154 -13.81 4.45 -1.78
CA PRO A 154 -15.12 4.95 -1.34
C PRO A 154 -16.31 4.20 -1.97
N THR A 155 -16.04 3.47 -3.06
CA THR A 155 -17.01 2.67 -3.82
C THR A 155 -16.78 1.16 -3.66
N CYS A 156 -16.08 0.72 -2.60
CA CYS A 156 -15.86 -0.69 -2.35
C CYS A 156 -17.19 -1.42 -2.05
N PRO A 157 -17.37 -2.70 -2.45
CA PRO A 157 -18.64 -3.41 -2.31
C PRO A 157 -19.21 -3.50 -0.88
N ASN A 158 -18.34 -3.51 0.13
CA ASN A 158 -18.68 -3.40 1.55
C ASN A 158 -17.43 -3.03 2.38
N GLY A 159 -17.60 -2.76 3.67
CA GLY A 159 -16.51 -2.36 4.58
C GLY A 159 -15.31 -3.31 4.67
N ASN A 160 -15.51 -4.62 4.47
CA ASN A 160 -14.42 -5.60 4.48
C ASN A 160 -13.78 -5.79 3.08
N SER A 161 -14.19 -5.04 2.07
CA SER A 161 -13.69 -5.16 0.69
C SER A 161 -12.49 -4.26 0.43
N ILE A 162 -11.65 -4.67 -0.53
CA ILE A 162 -10.36 -4.04 -0.83
C ILE A 162 -10.20 -3.88 -2.35
N GLY A 163 -9.88 -2.67 -2.80
CA GLY A 163 -9.40 -2.43 -4.16
C GLY A 163 -7.92 -2.78 -4.24
N LEU A 164 -7.54 -3.76 -5.05
CA LEU A 164 -6.13 -4.12 -5.27
C LEU A 164 -5.56 -3.35 -6.45
N SER A 165 -4.29 -2.96 -6.36
CA SER A 165 -3.51 -2.67 -7.57
C SER A 165 -3.58 -3.85 -8.55
N THR A 166 -3.53 -3.56 -9.85
CA THR A 166 -3.62 -4.57 -10.91
C THR A 166 -2.59 -5.70 -10.72
N GLY A 167 -1.34 -5.37 -10.39
CA GLY A 167 -0.29 -6.36 -10.10
C GLY A 167 -0.52 -7.18 -8.82
N ALA A 168 -1.18 -6.63 -7.80
CA ALA A 168 -1.56 -7.38 -6.60
C ALA A 168 -2.74 -8.33 -6.84
N PHE A 169 -3.75 -7.91 -7.62
CA PHE A 169 -4.89 -8.76 -7.96
C PHE A 169 -4.45 -10.01 -8.73
N GLN A 170 -3.53 -9.85 -9.69
CA GLN A 170 -2.92 -10.94 -10.45
C GLN A 170 -2.18 -12.00 -9.59
N GLN A 171 -1.83 -11.67 -8.34
CA GLN A 171 -1.26 -12.65 -7.41
C GLN A 171 -2.31 -13.64 -6.86
N ILE A 172 -3.60 -13.31 -6.91
CA ILE A 172 -4.69 -14.11 -6.31
C ILE A 172 -5.82 -14.50 -7.29
N ALA A 173 -5.98 -13.80 -8.41
CA ALA A 173 -7.08 -13.96 -9.36
C ALA A 173 -6.63 -13.58 -10.79
N GLU A 174 -7.41 -13.89 -11.81
CA GLU A 174 -7.20 -13.38 -13.17
C GLU A 174 -8.02 -12.11 -13.39
N LEU A 175 -7.53 -11.13 -14.15
CA LEU A 175 -8.26 -9.86 -14.36
C LEU A 175 -9.66 -10.07 -15.00
N GLY A 176 -9.88 -11.20 -15.68
CA GLY A 176 -11.19 -11.60 -16.21
C GLY A 176 -12.22 -12.00 -15.13
N ASP A 177 -11.77 -12.35 -13.92
CA ASP A 177 -12.66 -12.63 -12.78
C ASP A 177 -13.40 -11.36 -12.32
N GLY A 178 -12.77 -10.18 -12.48
CA GLY A 178 -13.30 -8.85 -12.10
C GLY A 178 -13.37 -8.61 -10.58
N MET A 179 -13.96 -9.54 -9.84
CA MET A 179 -14.14 -9.49 -8.40
C MET A 179 -14.13 -10.90 -7.79
N VAL A 180 -13.38 -11.09 -6.70
CA VAL A 180 -13.30 -12.37 -5.98
C VAL A 180 -13.55 -12.19 -4.48
N PRO A 181 -14.20 -13.16 -3.78
CA PRO A 181 -14.38 -13.09 -2.34
C PRO A 181 -13.03 -13.26 -1.63
N ILE A 182 -12.83 -12.56 -0.52
CA ILE A 182 -11.58 -12.61 0.25
C ILE A 182 -11.79 -12.77 1.75
N THR A 183 -10.77 -13.29 2.39
CA THR A 183 -10.48 -13.05 3.81
C THR A 183 -9.14 -12.31 3.94
N TRP A 184 -8.98 -11.50 4.97
CA TRP A 184 -7.73 -10.76 5.18
C TRP A 184 -7.45 -10.45 6.65
N ASN A 185 -6.20 -10.13 6.96
CA ASN A 185 -5.76 -9.70 8.30
C ASN A 185 -4.59 -8.71 8.22
N TYR A 186 -4.49 -7.82 9.20
CA TYR A 186 -3.28 -7.02 9.45
C TYR A 186 -2.09 -7.90 9.86
N LEU A 187 -0.87 -7.41 9.59
CA LEU A 187 0.42 -8.05 9.91
C LEU A 187 1.23 -7.24 10.92
#